data_AF-A0A2E7Q922-F1
#
_entry.id   AF-A0A2E7Q922-F1
#
_cell.length_a   1.000
_cell.length_b   1.000
_cell.length_c   1.000
_cell.angle_alpha   90.00
_cell.angle_beta   90.00
_cell.angle_gamma   90.00
#
_symmetry.space_group_name_H-M   'P 1'
#
loop_
_entity.id
_entity.type
_entity.pdbx_description
1 polymer ?
#
loop_
_entity_poly.entity_id
_entity_poly.type
_entity_poly.pdbx_seq_one_letter_code
_entity_poly.pdbx_strand_id
1 'polypeptide(L)'
;MAIAIAVIILVVLSAVLLVGASKRRDRAATGLSKEARQRDKSNPVLSGESQPLTGREVEAAAVAERNEIPAPLVESLPEEEFVAPDPQTLGVTRRQFFNRSLVGMMGFGLSGFGAACIAFLWPQGVSGFGSKIKVGNIVEILAEIDANNGFLYKPEGRMWITAYPNNAVEKARNTYSSAELNGMTAGVDQGFEAGVVALYQKCPHLGCRVPNCVSSQWFECPCHGSQYNQVGEKRGGPAPRGMDRFGVSVSNGVLTVNTGMIVQGPPIGVNTTGQEAEGPNCIGQASGH
;
A
#
# COMPACT_ATOMS: atom_id res chain seq x y z
N MET A 1 -20.71 -6.36 9.71
CA MET A 1 -21.41 -5.07 9.88
C MET A 1 -20.63 -3.89 9.31
N ALA A 2 -19.36 -3.67 9.67
CA ALA A 2 -18.57 -2.54 9.17
C ALA A 2 -18.48 -2.43 7.63
N ILE A 3 -18.37 -3.57 6.94
CA ILE A 3 -18.29 -3.63 5.47
C ILE A 3 -19.60 -3.18 4.81
N ALA A 4 -20.75 -3.59 5.35
CA ALA A 4 -22.06 -3.20 4.81
C ALA A 4 -22.30 -1.68 4.98
N ILE A 5 -21.85 -1.12 6.11
CA ILE A 5 -21.95 0.32 6.38
C ILE A 5 -21.06 1.11 5.41
N ALA A 6 -19.84 0.65 5.14
CA ALA A 6 -18.93 1.30 4.19
C ALA A 6 -19.50 1.32 2.75
N VAL A 7 -20.13 0.22 2.32
CA VAL A 7 -20.77 0.13 0.99
C VAL A 7 -21.96 1.09 0.88
N ILE A 8 -22.81 1.16 1.91
CA ILE A 8 -23.96 2.08 1.92
C ILE A 8 -23.49 3.54 1.86
N ILE A 9 -22.44 3.90 2.61
CA ILE A 9 -21.88 5.26 2.60
C ILE A 9 -21.35 5.62 1.20
N LEU A 10 -20.66 4.70 0.53
CA LEU A 10 -20.14 4.91 -0.82
C LEU A 10 -21.27 5.13 -1.85
N VAL A 11 -22.33 4.33 -1.76
CA VAL A 11 -23.51 4.46 -2.62
C VAL A 11 -24.19 5.82 -2.40
N VAL A 12 -24.38 6.24 -1.15
CA VAL A 12 -24.99 7.53 -0.82
C VAL A 12 -24.14 8.70 -1.30
N LEU A 13 -22.82 8.66 -1.08
CA LEU A 13 -21.89 9.70 -1.55
C LEU A 13 -21.88 9.81 -3.07
N SER A 14 -21.91 8.68 -3.79
CA SER A 14 -21.97 8.67 -5.24
C SER A 14 -23.28 9.27 -5.79
N ALA A 15 -24.42 9.02 -5.13
CA ALA A 15 -25.71 9.61 -5.49
C ALA A 15 -25.72 11.13 -5.24
N VAL A 16 -25.17 11.59 -4.12
CA VAL A 16 -25.05 13.03 -3.81
C VAL A 16 -24.17 13.75 -4.83
N LEU A 17 -23.05 13.15 -5.24
CA LEU A 17 -22.18 13.71 -6.28
C LEU A 17 -22.88 13.82 -7.64
N LEU A 18 -23.63 12.79 -8.04
CA LEU A 18 -24.36 12.79 -9.30
C LEU A 18 -25.47 13.85 -9.32
N VAL A 19 -26.21 14.02 -8.22
CA VAL A 19 -27.25 15.06 -8.09
C VAL A 19 -26.64 16.46 -7.99
N GLY A 20 -25.51 16.61 -7.30
CA GLY A 20 -24.79 17.89 -7.23
C GLY A 20 -24.20 18.33 -8.56
N ALA A 21 -23.66 17.39 -9.33
CA ALA A 21 -23.10 17.64 -10.66
C ALA A 21 -24.19 17.95 -11.71
N SER A 22 -25.38 17.32 -11.61
CA SER A 22 -26.48 17.60 -12.53
C SER A 22 -27.08 19.00 -12.36
N LYS A 23 -27.06 19.55 -11.14
CA LYS A 23 -27.59 20.89 -10.84
C LYS A 23 -26.65 22.04 -11.22
N ARG A 24 -25.37 21.80 -11.49
CA ARG A 24 -24.35 22.85 -11.63
C ARG A 24 -24.10 23.32 -13.07
N ARG A 25 -24.92 22.91 -14.04
CA ARG A 25 -24.57 23.02 -15.46
C ARG A 25 -24.91 24.35 -16.16
N ASP A 26 -25.51 25.33 -15.49
CA ASP A 26 -26.00 26.54 -16.19
C ASP A 26 -25.42 27.90 -15.75
N ARG A 27 -24.29 27.99 -15.03
CA ARG A 27 -23.87 29.33 -14.52
C ARG A 27 -22.41 29.77 -14.59
N ALA A 28 -21.49 29.10 -15.29
CA ALA A 28 -20.12 29.62 -15.33
C ALA A 28 -19.32 29.24 -16.58
N ALA A 29 -19.60 29.90 -17.71
CA ALA A 29 -18.66 29.95 -18.84
C ALA A 29 -18.91 31.20 -19.70
N THR A 30 -18.92 32.39 -19.10
CA THR A 30 -18.93 33.64 -19.86
C THR A 30 -17.75 34.51 -19.45
N GLY A 31 -16.61 34.26 -20.07
CA GLY A 31 -15.42 35.10 -19.93
C GLY A 31 -14.24 34.54 -20.72
N LEU A 32 -13.79 35.27 -21.74
CA LEU A 32 -12.53 34.98 -22.43
C LEU A 32 -11.35 35.17 -21.46
N SER A 33 -10.36 34.27 -21.52
CA SER A 33 -9.15 34.35 -20.69
C SER A 33 -8.33 35.61 -21.01
N LYS A 34 -7.50 36.04 -20.05
CA LYS A 34 -6.61 37.19 -20.25
C LYS A 34 -5.63 36.97 -21.40
N GLU A 35 -5.11 35.74 -21.59
CA GLU A 35 -4.30 35.40 -22.76
C GLU A 35 -5.05 35.58 -24.08
N ALA A 36 -6.34 35.19 -24.16
CA ALA A 36 -7.14 35.36 -25.36
C ALA A 36 -7.30 36.85 -25.72
N ARG A 37 -7.56 37.71 -24.74
CA ARG A 37 -7.63 39.18 -24.94
C ARG A 37 -6.29 39.80 -25.35
N GLN A 38 -5.18 39.21 -24.95
CA GLN A 38 -3.85 39.76 -25.20
C GLN A 38 -3.31 39.37 -26.58
N ARG A 39 -3.71 38.19 -27.10
CA ARG A 39 -3.42 37.78 -28.48
C ARG A 39 -4.31 38.46 -29.53
N ASP A 40 -5.47 38.96 -29.14
CA ASP A 40 -6.40 39.69 -30.02
C ASP A 40 -5.98 41.16 -30.25
N LYS A 41 -4.86 41.60 -29.64
CA LYS A 41 -4.26 42.90 -29.97
C LYS A 41 -3.51 42.77 -31.30
N SER A 42 -4.00 43.50 -32.31
CA SER A 42 -3.41 43.56 -33.65
C SER A 42 -1.92 43.93 -33.62
N ASN A 43 -1.10 43.20 -34.36
CA ASN A 43 0.34 43.44 -34.51
C ASN A 43 0.58 44.76 -35.28
N PRO A 44 1.23 45.77 -34.68
CA PRO A 44 1.43 47.09 -35.29
C PRO A 44 2.36 47.09 -36.53
N VAL A 45 3.02 45.97 -36.83
CA VAL A 45 3.82 45.80 -38.06
C VAL A 45 2.95 45.50 -39.29
N LEU A 46 1.72 45.00 -39.08
CA LEU A 46 0.78 44.65 -40.16
C LEU A 46 -0.26 45.76 -40.43
N SER A 47 -0.22 46.88 -39.70
CA SER A 47 -1.15 48.00 -39.83
C SER A 47 -0.67 49.05 -40.85
N GLY A 48 -0.41 48.61 -42.08
CA GLY A 48 -0.08 49.47 -43.22
C GLY A 48 -1.27 49.65 -44.18
N GLU A 49 -1.73 50.90 -44.31
CA GLU A 49 -2.43 51.55 -45.45
C GLU A 49 -3.58 50.89 -46.22
N SER A 50 -4.24 49.88 -45.66
CA SER A 50 -5.64 49.60 -45.98
C SER A 50 -6.36 49.26 -44.69
N GLN A 51 -7.51 49.88 -44.42
CA GLN A 51 -8.35 49.42 -43.31
C GLN A 51 -8.65 47.94 -43.57
N PRO A 52 -8.14 47.00 -42.76
CA PRO A 52 -8.56 45.62 -42.91
C PRO A 52 -10.03 45.61 -42.52
N LEU A 53 -10.91 45.31 -43.47
CA LEU A 53 -12.32 45.07 -43.17
C LEU A 53 -12.36 44.12 -41.98
N THR A 54 -12.97 44.56 -40.90
CA THR A 54 -13.15 43.71 -39.73
C THR A 54 -13.91 42.46 -40.17
N GLY A 55 -13.63 41.30 -39.58
CA GLY A 55 -14.37 40.07 -39.93
C GLY A 55 -15.89 40.26 -39.85
N ARG A 56 -16.33 41.17 -38.98
CA ARG A 56 -17.73 41.60 -38.81
C ARG A 56 -18.28 42.40 -39.99
N GLU A 57 -17.47 43.22 -40.66
CA GLU A 57 -17.85 43.93 -41.89
C GLU A 57 -17.92 42.98 -43.09
N VAL A 58 -17.03 41.98 -43.14
CA VAL A 58 -17.08 40.92 -44.17
C VAL A 58 -18.32 40.04 -43.98
N GLU A 59 -18.63 39.67 -42.74
CA GLU A 59 -19.87 38.95 -42.43
C GLU A 59 -21.12 39.80 -42.75
N ALA A 60 -21.11 41.09 -42.43
CA ALA A 60 -22.21 41.99 -42.76
C ALA A 60 -22.41 42.13 -44.27
N ALA A 61 -21.33 42.23 -45.05
CA ALA A 61 -21.38 42.27 -46.51
C ALA A 61 -21.89 40.95 -47.10
N ALA A 62 -21.43 39.80 -46.59
CA ALA A 62 -21.91 38.49 -47.03
C ALA A 62 -23.39 38.23 -46.69
N VAL A 63 -23.87 38.78 -45.57
CA VAL A 63 -25.30 38.76 -45.22
C VAL A 63 -26.11 39.67 -46.14
N ALA A 64 -25.60 40.86 -46.47
CA ALA A 64 -26.24 41.76 -47.41
C ALA A 64 -26.35 41.14 -48.82
N GLU A 65 -25.27 40.55 -49.32
CA GLU A 65 -25.24 39.86 -50.61
C GLU A 65 -26.20 38.65 -50.64
N ARG A 66 -26.29 37.89 -49.54
CA ARG A 66 -27.26 36.78 -49.42
C ARG A 66 -28.71 37.27 -49.44
N ASN A 67 -28.98 38.45 -48.89
CA ASN A 67 -30.32 39.03 -48.81
C ASN A 67 -30.74 39.75 -50.10
N GLU A 68 -29.79 40.10 -50.99
CA GLU A 68 -30.08 40.72 -52.28
C GLU A 68 -30.59 39.75 -53.35
N ILE A 69 -30.39 38.44 -53.16
CA ILE A 69 -30.97 37.41 -54.03
C ILE A 69 -32.43 37.22 -53.60
N PRO A 70 -33.43 37.64 -54.39
CA PRO A 70 -34.82 37.40 -54.03
C PRO A 70 -35.06 35.90 -54.17
N ALA A 71 -35.09 35.19 -53.03
CA ALA A 71 -35.64 33.85 -53.03
C ALA A 71 -37.10 33.96 -53.52
N PRO A 72 -37.55 33.09 -54.44
CA PRO A 72 -38.95 33.09 -54.84
C PRO A 72 -39.80 32.97 -53.57
N LEU A 73 -40.78 33.86 -53.42
CA LEU A 73 -41.80 33.78 -52.36
C LEU A 73 -42.60 32.50 -52.59
N VAL A 74 -42.12 31.41 -52.01
CA VAL A 74 -42.89 30.18 -51.88
C VAL A 74 -43.94 30.49 -50.82
N GLU A 75 -45.20 30.52 -51.23
CA GLU A 75 -46.34 30.68 -50.34
C GLU A 75 -46.25 29.58 -49.28
N SER A 76 -45.92 29.97 -48.05
CA SER A 76 -45.75 29.03 -46.95
C SER A 76 -47.08 28.35 -46.70
N LEU A 77 -47.08 27.02 -46.77
CA LEU A 77 -48.21 26.22 -46.29
C LEU A 77 -48.61 26.72 -44.89
N PRO A 78 -49.91 26.72 -44.56
CA PRO A 78 -50.39 27.19 -43.26
C PRO A 78 -49.57 26.53 -42.16
N GLU A 79 -49.15 27.33 -41.18
CA GLU A 79 -48.25 26.88 -40.12
C GLU A 79 -48.91 25.72 -39.36
N GLU A 80 -48.44 24.50 -39.63
CA GLU A 80 -48.91 23.32 -38.93
C GLU A 80 -48.50 23.46 -37.46
N GLU A 81 -49.50 23.46 -36.58
CA GLU A 81 -49.29 23.54 -35.15
C GLU A 81 -48.38 22.39 -34.72
N PHE A 82 -47.23 22.69 -34.11
CA PHE A 82 -46.29 21.66 -33.70
C PHE A 82 -46.94 20.75 -32.65
N VAL A 83 -47.38 19.58 -33.09
CA VAL A 83 -47.86 18.53 -32.19
C VAL A 83 -46.63 17.76 -31.71
N ALA A 84 -46.31 17.89 -30.43
CA ALA A 84 -45.25 17.09 -29.82
C ALA A 84 -45.56 15.60 -30.03
N PRO A 85 -44.65 14.81 -30.62
CA PRO A 85 -44.89 13.38 -30.83
C PRO A 85 -45.15 12.66 -29.51
N ASP A 86 -46.17 11.80 -29.47
CA ASP A 86 -46.55 11.03 -28.28
C ASP A 86 -45.33 10.26 -27.73
N PRO A 87 -44.97 10.43 -26.43
CA PRO A 87 -43.87 9.73 -25.79
C PRO A 87 -43.84 8.21 -26.01
N GLN A 88 -45.01 7.57 -26.18
CA GLN A 88 -45.08 6.12 -26.44
C GLN A 88 -44.61 5.74 -27.86
N THR A 89 -44.74 6.65 -28.83
CA THR A 89 -44.33 6.43 -30.23
C THR A 89 -42.84 6.65 -30.47
N LEU A 90 -42.19 7.50 -29.66
CA LEU A 90 -40.78 7.87 -29.80
C LEU A 90 -39.81 6.81 -29.27
N GLY A 91 -40.27 5.89 -28.41
CA GLY A 91 -39.44 4.82 -27.84
C GLY A 91 -38.14 5.35 -27.21
N VAL A 92 -36.99 4.92 -27.73
CA VAL A 92 -35.67 5.45 -27.34
C VAL A 92 -35.22 6.49 -28.36
N THR A 93 -35.13 7.75 -27.94
CA THR A 93 -34.64 8.81 -28.82
C THR A 93 -33.14 8.65 -29.09
N ARG A 94 -32.64 9.14 -30.24
CA ARG A 94 -31.21 9.10 -30.58
C ARG A 94 -30.32 9.70 -29.47
N ARG A 95 -30.76 10.80 -28.86
CA ARG A 95 -30.07 11.45 -27.73
C ARG A 95 -30.02 10.55 -26.50
N GLN A 96 -31.13 9.87 -26.18
CA GLN A 96 -31.16 8.91 -25.07
C GLN A 96 -30.25 7.70 -25.36
N PHE A 97 -30.24 7.18 -26.58
CA PHE A 97 -29.34 6.10 -26.98
C PHE A 97 -27.87 6.51 -26.78
N PHE A 98 -27.44 7.65 -27.36
CA PHE A 98 -26.05 8.08 -27.24
C PHE A 98 -25.64 8.42 -25.81
N ASN A 99 -26.49 9.11 -25.03
CA ASN A 99 -26.16 9.43 -23.64
C ASN A 99 -26.09 8.17 -22.76
N ARG A 100 -27.02 7.22 -22.93
CA ARG A 100 -27.00 5.96 -22.19
C ARG A 100 -25.80 5.10 -22.58
N SER A 101 -25.46 5.04 -23.87
CA SER A 101 -24.28 4.32 -24.34
C SER A 101 -22.99 4.95 -23.84
N LEU A 102 -22.86 6.28 -23.87
CA LEU A 102 -21.68 6.99 -23.36
C LEU A 102 -21.49 6.79 -21.85
N VAL A 103 -22.57 6.95 -21.08
CA VAL A 103 -22.54 6.73 -19.63
C VAL A 103 -22.31 5.27 -19.30
N GLY A 104 -22.93 4.34 -20.03
CA GLY A 104 -22.77 2.91 -19.85
C GLY A 104 -21.34 2.44 -20.13
N MET A 105 -20.76 2.88 -21.24
CA MET A 105 -19.37 2.55 -21.59
C MET A 105 -18.38 3.16 -20.60
N MET A 106 -18.55 4.44 -20.23
CA MET A 106 -17.69 5.09 -19.25
C MET A 106 -17.81 4.43 -17.87
N GLY A 107 -19.04 4.12 -17.44
CA GLY A 107 -19.31 3.45 -16.17
C GLY A 107 -18.72 2.04 -16.10
N PHE A 108 -18.87 1.25 -17.17
CA PHE A 108 -18.27 -0.08 -17.27
C PHE A 108 -16.73 -0.01 -17.25
N GLY A 109 -16.14 0.91 -18.02
CA GLY A 109 -14.69 1.11 -18.07
C GLY A 109 -14.11 1.53 -16.71
N LEU A 110 -14.72 2.52 -16.05
CA LEU A 110 -14.30 2.97 -14.72
C LEU A 110 -14.47 1.89 -13.66
N SER A 111 -15.54 1.10 -13.73
CA SER A 111 -15.77 -0.02 -12.81
C SER A 111 -14.72 -1.11 -13.01
N GLY A 112 -14.38 -1.46 -14.25
CA GLY A 112 -13.32 -2.42 -14.57
C GLY A 112 -11.95 -1.97 -14.07
N PHE A 113 -11.60 -0.69 -14.27
CA PHE A 113 -10.37 -0.12 -13.73
C PHE A 113 -10.36 -0.12 -12.19
N GLY A 114 -11.46 0.27 -11.55
CA GLY A 114 -11.60 0.23 -10.09
C GLY A 114 -11.44 -1.18 -9.53
N ALA A 115 -12.06 -2.18 -10.18
CA ALA A 115 -11.91 -3.59 -9.82
C ALA A 115 -10.44 -4.05 -9.97
N ALA A 116 -9.73 -3.62 -11.01
CA ALA A 116 -8.32 -3.91 -11.20
C ALA A 116 -7.44 -3.29 -10.10
N CYS A 117 -7.70 -2.05 -9.69
CA CYS A 117 -7.00 -1.42 -8.56
C CYS A 117 -7.24 -2.18 -7.24
N ILE A 118 -8.48 -2.62 -6.99
CA ILE A 118 -8.81 -3.44 -5.81
C ILE A 118 -8.10 -4.79 -5.88
N ALA A 119 -8.12 -5.46 -7.04
CA ALA A 119 -7.45 -6.74 -7.24
C ALA A 119 -5.93 -6.64 -7.04
N PHE A 120 -5.32 -5.53 -7.49
CA PHE A 120 -3.90 -5.24 -7.27
C PHE A 120 -3.57 -5.01 -5.78
N LEU A 121 -4.46 -4.34 -5.04
CA LEU A 121 -4.28 -4.12 -3.60
C LEU A 121 -4.64 -5.36 -2.76
N TRP A 122 -5.41 -6.29 -3.33
CA TRP A 122 -5.81 -7.51 -2.64
C TRP A 122 -4.61 -8.45 -2.50
N PRO A 123 -4.27 -8.90 -1.29
CA PRO A 123 -3.12 -9.78 -1.08
C PRO A 123 -3.33 -11.11 -1.81
N GLN A 124 -2.64 -11.28 -2.95
CA GLN A 124 -2.59 -12.55 -3.66
C GLN A 124 -1.51 -13.41 -3.00
N GLY A 125 -1.92 -14.56 -2.45
CA GLY A 125 -1.05 -15.65 -1.96
C GLY A 125 0.32 -15.19 -1.45
N VAL A 126 0.39 -14.71 -0.20
CA VAL A 126 1.65 -14.28 0.42
C VAL A 126 2.64 -15.46 0.47
N SER A 127 3.56 -15.53 -0.50
CA SER A 127 4.72 -16.41 -0.45
C SER A 127 5.90 -15.59 0.07
N GLY A 128 6.48 -15.99 1.21
CA GLY A 128 7.58 -15.28 1.86
C GLY A 128 7.16 -14.63 3.18
N PHE A 129 7.65 -13.41 3.45
CA PHE A 129 7.37 -12.71 4.72
C PHE A 129 5.87 -12.50 4.94
N GLY A 130 5.36 -12.91 6.10
CA GLY A 130 3.93 -12.95 6.43
C GLY A 130 3.30 -14.33 6.28
N SER A 131 4.08 -15.35 5.88
CA SER A 131 3.63 -16.74 5.70
C SER A 131 4.57 -17.74 6.40
N LYS A 132 4.25 -19.04 6.27
CA LYS A 132 5.11 -20.13 6.74
C LYS A 132 6.26 -20.36 5.75
N ILE A 133 7.48 -20.18 6.21
CA ILE A 133 8.71 -20.37 5.45
C ILE A 133 9.36 -21.67 5.92
N LYS A 134 9.56 -22.61 4.99
CA LYS A 134 10.37 -23.81 5.23
C LYS A 134 11.83 -23.39 5.17
N VAL A 135 12.54 -23.47 6.28
CA VAL A 135 13.94 -23.01 6.37
C VAL A 135 14.91 -24.09 5.91
N GLY A 136 14.71 -25.33 6.35
CA GLY A 136 15.63 -26.43 6.06
C GLY A 136 15.60 -27.54 7.11
N ASN A 137 16.58 -28.43 7.06
CA ASN A 137 16.79 -29.44 8.11
C ASN A 137 17.42 -28.79 9.35
N ILE A 138 16.95 -29.14 10.54
CA ILE A 138 17.46 -28.57 11.79
C ILE A 138 18.93 -28.91 12.06
N VAL A 139 19.40 -30.11 11.66
CA VAL A 139 20.79 -30.53 11.86
C VAL A 139 21.74 -29.67 11.01
N GLU A 140 21.39 -29.43 9.75
CA GLU A 140 22.13 -28.54 8.85
C GLU A 140 22.10 -27.09 9.36
N ILE A 141 20.95 -26.64 9.86
CA ILE A 141 20.81 -25.29 10.42
C ILE A 141 21.66 -25.11 11.67
N LEU A 142 21.72 -26.10 12.56
CA LEU A 142 22.57 -26.04 13.75
C LEU A 142 24.06 -25.99 13.35
N ALA A 143 24.47 -26.76 12.35
CA ALA A 143 25.83 -26.70 11.81
C ALA A 143 26.14 -25.33 11.16
N GLU A 144 25.19 -24.75 10.41
CA GLU A 144 25.32 -23.39 9.85
C GLU A 144 25.41 -22.32 10.95
N ILE A 145 24.67 -22.48 12.05
CA ILE A 145 24.72 -21.57 13.19
C ILE A 145 26.11 -21.61 13.82
N ASP A 146 26.64 -22.80 14.08
CA ASP A 146 27.98 -22.98 14.65
C ASP A 146 29.07 -22.40 13.75
N ALA A 147 29.01 -22.69 12.44
CA ALA A 147 29.94 -22.16 11.44
C ALA A 147 29.94 -20.62 11.35
N ASN A 148 28.83 -19.96 11.74
CA ASN A 148 28.69 -18.51 11.72
C ASN A 148 28.80 -17.87 13.12
N ASN A 149 29.55 -18.50 14.03
CA ASN A 149 29.76 -18.02 15.41
C ASN A 149 28.43 -17.84 16.17
N GLY A 150 27.51 -18.78 16.02
CA GLY A 150 26.26 -18.81 16.77
C GLY A 150 25.12 -17.95 16.19
N PHE A 151 25.28 -17.38 14.99
CA PHE A 151 24.26 -16.54 14.34
C PHE A 151 24.00 -16.93 12.89
N LEU A 152 22.75 -17.22 12.55
CA LEU A 152 22.36 -17.48 11.16
C LEU A 152 21.31 -16.47 10.68
N TYR A 153 21.64 -15.69 9.66
CA TYR A 153 20.69 -14.75 9.04
C TYR A 153 19.93 -15.43 7.88
N LYS A 154 18.60 -15.34 7.89
CA LYS A 154 17.75 -15.77 6.76
C LYS A 154 16.96 -14.56 6.22
N PRO A 155 17.35 -14.02 5.04
CA PRO A 155 16.75 -12.81 4.48
C PRO A 155 15.28 -12.98 4.09
N GLU A 156 14.84 -14.21 3.76
CA GLU A 156 13.47 -14.54 3.35
C GLU A 156 12.45 -14.17 4.44
N GLY A 157 12.83 -14.39 5.70
CA GLY A 157 12.04 -14.05 6.88
C GLY A 157 12.45 -12.75 7.57
N ARG A 158 13.50 -12.07 7.10
CA ARG A 158 14.18 -10.98 7.82
C ARG A 158 14.43 -11.36 9.28
N MET A 159 15.00 -12.54 9.47
CA MET A 159 15.09 -13.17 10.78
C MET A 159 16.50 -13.67 11.05
N TRP A 160 16.85 -13.68 12.33
CA TRP A 160 18.00 -14.38 12.86
C TRP A 160 17.53 -15.71 13.43
N ILE A 161 18.31 -16.76 13.19
CA ILE A 161 18.15 -18.06 13.83
C ILE A 161 19.38 -18.28 14.70
N THR A 162 19.17 -18.59 15.97
CA THR A 162 20.24 -18.93 16.91
C THR A 162 19.88 -20.21 17.65
N ALA A 163 20.90 -20.89 18.17
CA ALA A 163 20.72 -22.10 18.96
C ALA A 163 20.17 -21.75 20.35
N TYR A 164 19.25 -22.57 20.84
CA TYR A 164 18.73 -22.49 22.20
C TYR A 164 19.27 -23.69 23.01
N PRO A 165 19.97 -23.46 24.12
CA PRO A 165 20.66 -24.54 24.81
C PRO A 165 19.68 -25.46 25.54
N ASN A 166 19.89 -26.78 25.43
CA ASN A 166 18.97 -27.80 25.97
C ASN A 166 18.82 -27.74 27.50
N ASN A 167 19.83 -27.25 28.22
CA ASN A 167 19.78 -27.09 29.69
C ASN A 167 18.86 -25.95 30.16
N ALA A 168 18.48 -25.02 29.29
CA ALA A 168 17.63 -23.87 29.62
C ALA A 168 16.15 -24.09 29.26
N VAL A 169 15.80 -25.24 28.67
CA VAL A 169 14.46 -25.51 28.13
C VAL A 169 13.37 -25.44 29.19
N GLU A 170 13.63 -25.87 30.43
CA GLU A 170 12.64 -25.75 31.52
C GLU A 170 12.33 -24.30 31.89
N LYS A 171 13.33 -23.41 31.85
CA LYS A 171 13.10 -21.97 32.02
C LYS A 171 12.34 -21.39 30.82
N ALA A 172 12.61 -21.91 29.62
CA ALA A 172 11.89 -21.56 28.40
C ALA A 172 10.39 -21.88 28.53
N ARG A 173 10.03 -23.09 28.98
CA ARG A 173 8.63 -23.55 29.15
C ARG A 173 7.83 -22.66 30.10
N ASN A 174 8.47 -22.07 31.10
CA ASN A 174 7.84 -21.19 32.08
C ASN A 174 7.71 -19.73 31.63
N THR A 175 8.44 -19.33 30.59
CA THR A 175 8.58 -17.92 30.21
C THR A 175 7.98 -17.61 28.84
N TYR A 176 8.12 -18.53 27.90
CA TYR A 176 7.79 -18.31 26.49
C TYR A 176 6.42 -18.84 26.11
N SER A 177 5.84 -18.24 25.07
CA SER A 177 4.57 -18.66 24.52
C SER A 177 4.71 -19.97 23.73
N SER A 178 3.61 -20.71 23.58
CA SER A 178 3.62 -21.99 22.84
C SER A 178 4.08 -21.86 21.38
N ALA A 179 3.87 -20.69 20.76
CA ALA A 179 4.22 -20.44 19.37
C ALA A 179 5.73 -20.45 19.12
N GLU A 180 6.53 -19.87 20.03
CA GLU A 180 8.00 -19.80 19.89
C GLU A 180 8.70 -20.98 20.59
N LEU A 181 8.06 -21.56 21.61
CA LEU A 181 8.61 -22.62 22.46
C LEU A 181 8.90 -23.92 21.69
N ASN A 182 8.12 -24.25 20.66
CA ASN A 182 8.30 -25.47 19.86
C ASN A 182 9.70 -25.55 19.21
N GLY A 183 10.29 -24.42 18.85
CA GLY A 183 11.66 -24.39 18.32
C GLY A 183 12.69 -24.65 19.40
N MET A 184 12.52 -24.01 20.57
CA MET A 184 13.46 -24.10 21.70
C MET A 184 13.47 -25.51 22.33
N THR A 185 12.31 -26.16 22.36
CA THR A 185 12.12 -27.49 22.93
C THR A 185 12.51 -28.61 21.98
N ALA A 186 12.60 -28.35 20.67
CA ALA A 186 12.91 -29.36 19.65
C ALA A 186 14.21 -30.14 19.95
N GLY A 187 15.22 -29.50 20.54
CA GLY A 187 16.45 -30.18 20.94
C GLY A 187 16.21 -31.31 21.94
N VAL A 188 15.46 -31.03 23.00
CA VAL A 188 15.13 -32.03 24.04
C VAL A 188 14.07 -33.02 23.55
N ASP A 189 13.01 -32.53 22.90
CA ASP A 189 11.84 -33.35 22.56
C ASP A 189 12.10 -34.27 21.35
N GLN A 190 13.00 -33.89 20.44
CA GLN A 190 13.33 -34.66 19.23
C GLN A 190 14.77 -35.18 19.20
N GLY A 191 15.57 -34.92 20.26
CA GLY A 191 16.92 -35.46 20.42
C GLY A 191 18.00 -34.78 19.59
N PHE A 192 17.89 -33.47 19.33
CA PHE A 192 18.94 -32.67 18.69
C PHE A 192 19.89 -32.03 19.71
N GLU A 193 21.09 -31.64 19.27
CA GLU A 193 22.12 -31.03 20.13
C GLU A 193 21.67 -29.74 20.81
N ALA A 194 20.80 -28.97 20.16
CA ALA A 194 20.18 -27.77 20.70
C ALA A 194 18.80 -27.53 20.07
N GLY A 195 17.96 -26.75 20.74
CA GLY A 195 16.80 -26.13 20.12
C GLY A 195 17.19 -24.96 19.23
N VAL A 196 16.20 -24.31 18.63
CA VAL A 196 16.39 -23.10 17.83
C VAL A 196 15.38 -22.02 18.18
N VAL A 197 15.81 -20.77 18.07
CA VAL A 197 14.94 -19.60 18.20
C VAL A 197 15.01 -18.76 16.92
N ALA A 198 13.85 -18.33 16.42
CA ALA A 198 13.73 -17.45 15.26
C ALA A 198 13.35 -16.04 15.72
N LEU A 199 14.31 -15.12 15.66
CA LEU A 199 14.20 -13.73 16.10
C LEU A 199 13.94 -12.81 14.91
N TYR A 200 13.01 -11.88 15.05
CA TYR A 200 12.77 -10.86 14.05
C TYR A 200 13.91 -9.83 14.09
N GLN A 201 14.55 -9.56 12.93
CA GLN A 201 15.57 -8.51 12.76
C GLN A 201 14.95 -7.09 12.81
N LYS A 202 14.09 -6.83 13.78
CA LYS A 202 13.46 -5.53 14.01
C LYS A 202 13.55 -5.19 15.48
N CYS A 203 14.21 -4.08 15.79
CA CYS A 203 14.35 -3.58 17.15
C CYS A 203 12.97 -3.18 17.72
N PRO A 204 12.56 -3.72 18.88
CA PRO A 204 11.35 -3.31 19.60
C PRO A 204 11.27 -1.84 20.00
N HIS A 205 12.37 -1.09 19.93
CA HIS A 205 12.37 0.34 20.21
C HIS A 205 11.60 1.12 19.13
N LEU A 206 12.23 1.31 17.95
CA LEU A 206 11.68 2.10 16.84
C LEU A 206 11.78 1.37 15.49
N GLY A 207 12.13 0.08 15.49
CA GLY A 207 12.09 -0.76 14.28
C GLY A 207 13.34 -0.77 13.42
N CYS A 208 14.47 -0.23 13.88
CA CYS A 208 15.76 -0.40 13.20
C CYS A 208 16.13 -1.89 13.03
N ARG A 209 16.93 -2.21 12.01
CA ARG A 209 17.55 -3.54 11.89
C ARG A 209 18.59 -3.74 12.99
N VAL A 210 18.60 -4.93 13.57
CA VAL A 210 19.53 -5.30 14.65
C VAL A 210 20.58 -6.27 14.10
N PRO A 211 21.86 -5.85 13.99
CA PRO A 211 22.97 -6.75 13.67
C PRO A 211 23.39 -7.58 14.89
N ASN A 212 24.12 -8.65 14.64
CA ASN A 212 24.85 -9.38 15.68
C ASN A 212 26.21 -8.73 15.95
N CYS A 213 26.74 -8.96 17.13
CA CYS A 213 28.09 -8.62 17.54
C CYS A 213 28.85 -9.91 17.88
N VAL A 214 29.88 -10.21 17.10
CA VAL A 214 30.65 -11.46 17.27
C VAL A 214 31.46 -11.45 18.56
N SER A 215 31.93 -10.29 19.03
CA SER A 215 32.74 -10.20 20.24
C SER A 215 31.93 -10.37 21.52
N SER A 216 30.77 -9.72 21.65
CA SER A 216 29.91 -9.87 22.83
C SER A 216 28.97 -11.08 22.75
N GLN A 217 28.86 -11.70 21.58
CA GLN A 217 27.85 -12.74 21.26
C GLN A 217 26.41 -12.26 21.47
N TRP A 218 26.17 -10.96 21.32
CA TRP A 218 24.88 -10.32 21.52
C TRP A 218 24.36 -9.66 20.23
N PHE A 219 23.08 -9.33 20.21
CA PHE A 219 22.49 -8.43 19.22
C PHE A 219 22.54 -7.00 19.71
N GLU A 220 23.11 -6.11 18.91
CA GLU A 220 23.41 -4.73 19.32
C GLU A 220 22.85 -3.75 18.30
N CYS A 221 21.80 -3.03 18.68
CA CYS A 221 21.10 -2.10 17.81
C CYS A 221 21.85 -0.74 17.75
N PRO A 222 22.44 -0.36 16.61
CA PRO A 222 23.28 0.83 16.51
C PRO A 222 22.51 2.16 16.59
N CYS A 223 21.19 2.14 16.43
CA CYS A 223 20.39 3.37 16.42
C CYS A 223 20.37 4.10 17.78
N HIS A 224 20.19 3.36 18.88
CA HIS A 224 20.05 3.94 20.23
C HIS A 224 20.64 3.05 21.33
N GLY A 225 21.50 2.09 20.98
CA GLY A 225 22.20 1.28 21.99
C GLY A 225 21.40 0.16 22.65
N SER A 226 20.29 -0.32 22.05
CA SER A 226 19.57 -1.47 22.63
C SER A 226 20.35 -2.76 22.42
N GLN A 227 20.53 -3.53 23.49
CA GLN A 227 21.34 -4.75 23.52
C GLN A 227 20.47 -5.94 23.91
N TYR A 228 20.67 -7.07 23.26
CA TYR A 228 19.96 -8.33 23.52
C TYR A 228 20.95 -9.48 23.51
N ASN A 229 20.78 -10.49 24.37
CA ASN A 229 21.62 -11.68 24.31
C ASN A 229 21.36 -12.49 23.02
N GLN A 230 22.08 -13.61 22.84
CA GLN A 230 22.00 -14.44 21.63
C GLN A 230 20.61 -15.06 21.38
N VAL A 231 19.74 -15.10 22.40
CA VAL A 231 18.34 -15.56 22.29
C VAL A 231 17.32 -14.41 22.25
N GLY A 232 17.79 -13.17 22.08
CA GLY A 232 16.97 -11.98 21.88
C GLY A 232 16.36 -11.40 23.17
N GLU A 233 16.79 -11.84 24.35
CA GLU A 233 16.35 -11.27 25.62
C GLU A 233 17.06 -9.93 25.87
N LYS A 234 16.32 -8.91 26.29
CA LYS A 234 16.87 -7.56 26.49
C LYS A 234 17.89 -7.54 27.63
N ARG A 235 19.04 -6.92 27.35
CA ARG A 235 20.13 -6.66 28.33
C ARG A 235 20.37 -5.18 28.59
N GLY A 236 20.17 -4.31 27.60
CA GLY A 236 20.48 -2.88 27.73
C GLY A 236 19.74 -1.98 26.77
N GLY A 237 19.85 -0.67 27.00
CA GLY A 237 19.32 0.39 26.16
C GLY A 237 17.81 0.64 26.26
N PRO A 238 17.25 1.51 25.39
CA PRO A 238 15.92 2.09 25.54
C PRO A 238 14.76 1.19 25.09
N ALA A 239 15.01 0.07 24.39
CA ALA A 239 13.93 -0.81 23.95
C ALA A 239 13.06 -1.29 25.14
N PRO A 240 11.72 -1.30 25.04
CA PRO A 240 10.87 -1.61 26.18
C PRO A 240 10.80 -3.10 26.54
N ARG A 241 11.34 -3.99 25.70
CA ARG A 241 11.27 -5.46 25.83
C ARG A 241 12.34 -6.13 24.95
N GLY A 242 12.47 -7.45 25.05
CA GLY A 242 13.32 -8.27 24.17
C GLY A 242 12.85 -8.28 22.72
N MET A 243 13.69 -8.82 21.83
CA MET A 243 13.42 -8.94 20.40
C MET A 243 12.17 -9.77 20.14
N ASP A 244 11.40 -9.36 19.12
CA ASP A 244 10.25 -10.13 18.66
C ASP A 244 10.67 -11.47 18.08
N ARG A 245 9.79 -12.45 18.19
CA ARG A 245 10.04 -13.81 17.70
C ARG A 245 8.98 -14.23 16.72
N PHE A 246 9.32 -15.21 15.89
CA PHE A 246 8.36 -15.84 15.01
C PHE A 246 7.87 -17.16 15.59
N GLY A 247 6.66 -17.55 15.21
CA GLY A 247 6.17 -18.90 15.52
C GLY A 247 7.06 -19.95 14.83
N VAL A 248 7.50 -20.97 15.57
CA VAL A 248 8.37 -22.03 15.07
C VAL A 248 7.65 -23.37 15.14
N SER A 249 7.91 -24.23 14.16
CA SER A 249 7.47 -25.62 14.16
C SER A 249 8.58 -26.48 13.58
N VAL A 250 8.84 -27.63 14.22
CA VAL A 250 9.80 -28.62 13.76
C VAL A 250 9.05 -29.93 13.55
N SER A 251 9.06 -30.45 12.33
CA SER A 251 8.37 -31.69 11.97
C SER A 251 9.26 -32.53 11.08
N ASN A 252 9.48 -33.79 11.46
CA ASN A 252 10.39 -34.71 10.74
C ASN A 252 11.79 -34.10 10.52
N GLY A 253 12.34 -33.40 11.52
CA GLY A 253 13.63 -32.72 11.43
C GLY A 253 13.67 -31.48 10.54
N VAL A 254 12.54 -31.06 9.95
CA VAL A 254 12.45 -29.85 9.14
C VAL A 254 11.95 -28.68 9.97
N LEU A 255 12.74 -27.60 9.98
CA LEU A 255 12.39 -26.32 10.59
C LEU A 255 11.49 -25.50 9.66
N THR A 256 10.31 -25.13 10.16
CA THR A 256 9.39 -24.20 9.50
C THR A 256 9.09 -23.02 10.43
N VAL A 257 9.28 -21.81 9.93
CA VAL A 257 9.06 -20.55 10.68
C VAL A 257 7.86 -19.81 10.10
N ASN A 258 6.89 -19.48 10.94
CA ASN A 258 5.71 -18.71 10.57
C ASN A 258 5.95 -17.21 10.80
N THR A 259 6.32 -16.50 9.74
CA THR A 259 6.57 -15.05 9.78
C THR A 259 5.31 -14.19 9.83
N GLY A 260 4.13 -14.79 9.61
CA GLY A 260 2.84 -14.13 9.83
C GLY A 260 2.42 -14.10 11.31
N MET A 261 3.08 -14.88 12.17
CA MET A 261 2.83 -14.93 13.61
C MET A 261 4.03 -14.33 14.35
N ILE A 262 3.92 -13.03 14.66
CA ILE A 262 4.93 -12.31 15.44
C ILE A 262 4.54 -12.36 16.92
N VAL A 263 5.37 -13.03 17.71
CA VAL A 263 5.27 -13.05 19.17
C VAL A 263 6.06 -11.88 19.73
N GLN A 264 5.43 -11.11 20.61
CA GLN A 264 6.11 -10.01 21.28
C GLN A 264 7.25 -10.54 22.16
N GLY A 265 8.43 -9.94 22.03
CA GLY A 265 9.58 -10.35 22.84
C GLY A 265 9.35 -10.22 24.36
N PRO A 266 10.14 -10.93 25.16
CA PRO A 266 9.91 -11.09 26.59
C PRO A 266 10.09 -9.77 27.34
N PRO A 267 9.43 -9.60 28.51
CA PRO A 267 9.60 -8.40 29.34
C PRO A 267 11.06 -8.24 29.81
N ILE A 268 11.39 -7.03 30.25
CA ILE A 268 12.71 -6.69 30.78
C ILE A 268 13.02 -7.56 32.01
N GLY A 269 14.26 -8.04 32.12
CA GLY A 269 14.73 -8.88 33.23
C GLY A 269 14.66 -10.38 32.97
N VAL A 270 14.04 -10.81 31.87
CA VAL A 270 14.07 -12.21 31.45
C VAL A 270 15.49 -12.63 31.08
N ASN A 271 15.97 -13.69 31.71
CA ASN A 271 17.26 -14.31 31.45
C ASN A 271 17.16 -15.83 31.54
N THR A 272 16.68 -16.49 30.47
CA THR A 272 16.47 -17.93 30.50
C THR A 272 17.78 -18.71 30.36
N THR A 273 18.71 -18.24 29.52
CA THR A 273 19.98 -18.93 29.26
C THR A 273 21.06 -18.63 30.29
N GLY A 274 20.94 -17.53 31.04
CA GLY A 274 22.01 -17.04 31.91
C GLY A 274 23.18 -16.42 31.14
N GLN A 275 23.07 -16.24 29.82
CA GLN A 275 24.17 -15.72 29.00
C GLN A 275 24.42 -14.24 29.29
N GLU A 276 25.63 -13.95 29.74
CA GLU A 276 26.19 -12.60 29.83
C GLU A 276 27.02 -12.26 28.58
N ALA A 277 27.53 -11.03 28.47
CA ALA A 277 28.36 -10.65 27.33
C ALA A 277 29.70 -11.40 27.39
N GLU A 278 30.04 -12.12 26.33
CA GLU A 278 31.25 -12.94 26.28
C GLU A 278 32.52 -12.12 26.02
N GLY A 279 32.36 -10.92 25.49
CA GLY A 279 33.43 -10.01 25.16
C GLY A 279 32.94 -8.56 25.03
N PRO A 280 33.78 -7.65 24.52
CA PRO A 280 33.41 -6.25 24.41
C PRO A 280 32.24 -6.05 23.44
N ASN A 281 31.38 -5.08 23.76
CA ASN A 281 30.29 -4.68 22.87
C ASN A 281 30.85 -4.07 21.58
N CYS A 282 30.21 -4.35 20.44
CA CYS A 282 30.58 -3.81 19.13
C CYS A 282 30.15 -2.35 18.99
N ILE A 283 29.03 -1.99 19.63
CA ILE A 283 28.64 -0.60 19.82
C ILE A 283 29.24 -0.12 21.13
N GLY A 284 29.90 1.03 21.09
CA GLY A 284 30.39 1.69 22.31
C GLY A 284 29.24 1.74 23.32
N GLN A 285 29.54 1.46 24.59
CA GLN A 285 28.55 1.59 25.66
C GLN A 285 27.90 2.97 25.50
N ALA A 286 26.60 3.00 25.23
CA ALA A 286 25.85 4.25 25.30
C ALA A 286 25.85 4.66 26.77
N SER A 287 26.91 5.35 27.17
CA SER A 287 27.11 5.90 28.49
C SER A 287 26.03 6.97 28.72
N GLY A 288 25.05 6.62 29.55
CA GLY A 288 24.24 7.57 30.29
C GLY A 288 23.23 8.38 29.48
N HIS A 289 21.95 8.02 29.67
CA HIS A 289 20.88 9.00 29.79
C HIS A 289 20.05 8.66 31.02
#